data_AF-A0A7C3V3H5-F1
#
_entry.id   AF-A0A7C3V3H5-F1
#
_cell.length_a   1.000
_cell.length_b   1.000
_cell.length_c   1.000
_cell.angle_alpha   90.00
_cell.angle_beta   90.00
_cell.angle_gamma   90.00
#
_symmetry.space_group_name_H-M   'P 1'
#
loop_
_entity.id
_entity.type
_entity.pdbx_description
1 polymer ?
#
loop_
_entity_poly.entity_id
_entity_poly.type
_entity_poly.pdbx_seq_one_letter_code
_entity_poly.pdbx_strand_id
1 'polypeptide(L)'
;TDRHVKQVHFATGITGMSGNVKIGAMAKGAGMICPNMATMLAFITTDANILRGALKKALSNAVSESFNMITVDGDQSTNDFVVCLANGQARNSTIREGSPEFVEFSESLLEACCLLAKMIAGDGEGATKRMEVIVEGAWSKKDARRIAKKIAGSNLVKAAFAGSWPNWGRIAAACGSASARCDFRRIRISIGSHVVYDGAPVQYCEDDLRRTLSEKEVVFKIDLKQGNGRAVAWGCDLTEDYVRINMEKE
;
A
#
# COMPACT_ATOMS: atom_id res chain seq x y z
N THR A 1 3.51 -19.75 0.55
CA THR A 1 2.18 -19.49 1.11
C THR A 1 1.33 -18.56 0.26
N ASP A 2 1.86 -17.92 -0.79
CA ASP A 2 1.04 -17.23 -1.81
C ASP A 2 -0.07 -18.15 -2.36
N ARG A 3 -1.32 -17.65 -2.43
CA ARG A 3 -2.46 -18.38 -3.02
C ARG A 3 -2.70 -17.98 -4.47
N HIS A 4 -2.29 -16.78 -4.85
CA HIS A 4 -2.53 -16.21 -6.17
C HIS A 4 -1.23 -15.68 -6.81
N VAL A 5 -1.15 -15.83 -8.14
CA VAL A 5 -0.10 -15.21 -8.97
C VAL A 5 -0.32 -13.70 -8.99
N LYS A 6 0.77 -12.94 -8.79
CA LYS A 6 0.74 -11.47 -8.72
C LYS A 6 1.58 -10.92 -9.85
N GLN A 7 0.93 -10.52 -10.93
CA GLN A 7 1.58 -9.99 -12.12
C GLN A 7 0.76 -8.88 -12.75
N VAL A 8 1.45 -7.91 -13.36
CA VAL A 8 0.87 -6.79 -14.09
C VAL A 8 1.67 -6.54 -15.35
N HIS A 9 0.98 -6.08 -16.40
CA HIS A 9 1.61 -5.63 -17.62
C HIS A 9 0.76 -4.54 -18.26
N PHE A 10 1.39 -3.44 -18.67
CA PHE A 10 0.73 -2.37 -19.41
C PHE A 10 1.71 -1.53 -20.23
N ALA A 11 1.17 -0.78 -21.18
CA ALA A 11 1.89 0.22 -21.95
C ALA A 11 1.76 1.59 -21.28
N THR A 12 2.85 2.36 -21.27
CA THR A 12 2.92 3.74 -20.76
C THR A 12 2.47 4.74 -21.84
N GLY A 13 2.41 6.03 -21.50
CA GLY A 13 2.24 7.11 -22.47
C GLY A 13 3.48 7.43 -23.32
N ILE A 14 4.63 6.80 -23.06
CA ILE A 14 5.90 7.14 -23.72
C ILE A 14 5.99 6.42 -25.07
N THR A 15 6.01 7.18 -26.17
CA THR A 15 6.12 6.63 -27.52
C THR A 15 7.56 6.22 -27.85
N GLY A 16 7.73 4.98 -28.29
CA GLY A 16 8.94 4.46 -28.93
C GLY A 16 8.71 4.15 -30.41
N MET A 17 9.77 3.73 -31.12
CA MET A 17 9.67 3.39 -32.55
C MET A 17 8.85 2.11 -32.79
N SER A 18 8.86 1.17 -31.84
CA SER A 18 8.15 -0.11 -31.92
C SER A 18 6.79 -0.10 -31.17
N GLY A 19 6.28 1.09 -30.85
CA GLY A 19 5.10 1.30 -30.02
C GLY A 19 5.45 1.93 -28.68
N ASN A 20 4.44 2.09 -27.83
CA ASN A 20 4.64 2.66 -26.50
C ASN A 20 5.50 1.76 -25.62
N VAL A 21 6.34 2.38 -24.78
CA VAL A 21 7.14 1.71 -23.76
C VAL A 21 6.24 0.87 -22.86
N LYS A 22 6.66 -0.35 -22.55
CA LYS A 22 5.92 -1.32 -21.74
C LYS A 22 6.60 -1.58 -20.41
N ILE A 23 5.79 -1.89 -19.41
CA ILE A 23 6.23 -2.40 -18.11
C ILE A 23 5.55 -3.74 -17.89
N GLY A 24 6.35 -4.77 -17.62
CA GLY A 24 5.91 -6.03 -17.07
C GLY A 24 6.45 -6.19 -15.66
N ALA A 25 5.64 -6.68 -14.73
CA ALA A 25 6.10 -6.89 -13.36
C ALA A 25 5.40 -8.08 -12.71
N MET A 26 6.13 -8.76 -11.82
CA MET A 26 5.59 -9.83 -10.99
C MET A 26 6.15 -9.75 -9.57
N ALA A 27 5.40 -10.24 -8.59
CA ALA A 27 5.84 -10.32 -7.22
C ALA A 27 5.43 -11.62 -6.51
N LYS A 28 6.17 -11.96 -5.47
CA LYS A 28 5.90 -13.05 -4.52
C LYS A 28 5.94 -12.48 -3.10
N GLY A 29 5.00 -12.90 -2.25
CA GLY A 29 4.91 -12.51 -0.84
C GLY A 29 3.48 -12.63 -0.31
N ALA A 30 3.33 -13.17 0.91
CA ALA A 30 2.04 -13.38 1.59
C ALA A 30 2.18 -13.39 3.13
N GLY A 31 3.31 -13.87 3.67
CA GLY A 31 3.65 -13.83 5.10
C GLY A 31 4.99 -13.13 5.38
N MET A 32 5.20 -12.77 6.65
CA MET A 32 6.29 -11.91 7.15
C MET A 32 6.32 -10.55 6.45
N ILE A 33 5.20 -9.88 6.25
CA ILE A 33 5.19 -8.63 5.47
C ILE A 33 5.12 -7.43 6.41
N CYS A 34 6.25 -6.77 6.69
CA CYS A 34 6.30 -5.43 7.28
C CYS A 34 7.51 -4.60 6.81
N PRO A 35 7.47 -4.08 5.58
CA PRO A 35 8.64 -3.55 4.90
C PRO A 35 9.23 -2.27 5.48
N ASN A 36 10.51 -2.37 5.84
CA ASN A 36 11.48 -1.30 5.70
C ASN A 36 12.52 -1.79 4.67
N MET A 37 12.01 -2.14 3.45
CA MET A 37 12.35 -3.32 2.62
C MET A 37 11.83 -4.63 3.29
N ALA A 38 10.73 -5.27 2.84
CA ALA A 38 10.14 -6.54 3.39
C ALA A 38 10.08 -7.66 2.36
N THR A 39 9.76 -8.85 2.88
CA THR A 39 9.58 -10.23 2.38
C THR A 39 8.81 -10.34 1.10
N MET A 40 9.38 -9.76 0.08
CA MET A 40 8.85 -9.89 -1.24
C MET A 40 9.98 -9.89 -2.24
N LEU A 41 9.79 -10.74 -3.23
CA LEU A 41 10.60 -10.74 -4.43
C LEU A 41 9.75 -10.07 -5.49
N ALA A 42 10.20 -8.93 -6.01
CA ALA A 42 9.59 -8.32 -7.19
C ALA A 42 10.58 -8.21 -8.33
N PHE A 43 10.11 -8.61 -9.51
CA PHE A 43 10.85 -8.58 -10.76
C PHE A 43 10.08 -7.71 -11.73
N ILE A 44 10.72 -6.65 -12.20
CA ILE A 44 10.15 -5.67 -13.10
C ILE A 44 11.00 -5.65 -14.37
N THR A 45 10.37 -5.68 -15.52
CA THR A 45 11.01 -5.57 -16.83
C THR A 45 10.37 -4.44 -17.63
N THR A 46 11.19 -3.75 -18.42
CA THR A 46 10.73 -2.72 -19.34
C THR A 46 11.60 -2.69 -20.59
N ASP A 47 10.99 -2.29 -21.70
CA ASP A 47 11.70 -2.02 -22.95
C ASP A 47 12.13 -0.55 -23.08
N ALA A 48 11.93 0.26 -22.04
CA ALA A 48 12.33 1.66 -22.00
C ALA A 48 13.84 1.86 -22.25
N ASN A 49 14.17 2.82 -23.11
CA ASN A 49 15.50 3.40 -23.19
C ASN A 49 15.65 4.48 -22.10
N ILE A 50 16.24 4.11 -20.96
CA ILE A 50 16.35 4.95 -19.76
C ILE A 50 17.75 4.91 -19.17
N LEU A 51 18.25 6.07 -18.72
CA LEU A 51 19.54 6.12 -18.02
C LEU A 51 19.49 5.37 -16.69
N ARG A 52 20.58 4.68 -16.34
CA ARG A 52 20.70 3.91 -15.09
C ARG A 52 20.36 4.73 -13.83
N GLY A 53 20.80 6.00 -13.76
CA GLY A 53 20.49 6.89 -12.63
C GLY A 53 19.00 7.18 -12.51
N ALA A 54 18.35 7.51 -13.63
CA ALA A 54 16.92 7.72 -13.71
C ALA A 54 16.13 6.46 -13.30
N LEU A 55 16.49 5.29 -13.85
CA LEU A 55 15.85 4.02 -13.48
C LEU A 55 15.96 3.73 -11.99
N LYS A 56 17.14 3.89 -11.41
CA LYS A 56 17.37 3.69 -9.96
C LYS A 56 16.51 4.63 -9.12
N LYS A 57 16.41 5.90 -9.51
CA LYS A 57 15.61 6.90 -8.79
C LYS A 57 14.12 6.61 -8.88
N ALA A 58 13.61 6.31 -10.08
CA ALA A 58 12.22 5.92 -10.29
C ALA A 58 11.87 4.69 -9.45
N LEU A 59 12.70 3.65 -9.48
CA LEU A 59 12.50 2.43 -8.70
C LEU A 59 12.51 2.71 -7.19
N SER A 60 13.48 3.48 -6.70
CA SER A 60 13.57 3.81 -5.26
C SER A 60 12.32 4.55 -4.77
N ASN A 61 11.80 5.47 -5.57
CA ASN A 61 10.58 6.21 -5.24
C ASN A 61 9.36 5.28 -5.27
N ALA A 62 9.23 4.45 -6.31
CA ALA A 62 8.14 3.49 -6.43
C ALA A 62 8.11 2.53 -5.23
N VAL A 63 9.24 1.91 -4.89
CA VAL A 63 9.38 1.03 -3.72
C VAL A 63 9.01 1.75 -2.42
N SER A 64 9.41 3.00 -2.23
CA SER A 64 9.08 3.79 -1.04
C SER A 64 7.57 4.00 -0.88
N GLU A 65 6.85 4.26 -1.97
CA GLU A 65 5.43 4.62 -1.95
C GLU A 65 4.49 3.41 -2.13
N SER A 66 5.00 2.26 -2.57
CA SER A 66 4.22 1.03 -2.71
C SER A 66 4.62 -0.03 -1.68
N PHE A 67 5.70 -0.75 -1.94
CA PHE A 67 6.11 -1.92 -1.19
C PHE A 67 6.44 -1.53 0.24
N ASN A 68 7.11 -0.40 0.50
CA ASN A 68 7.38 0.06 1.87
C ASN A 68 6.16 0.50 2.67
N MET A 69 4.98 0.49 2.06
CA MET A 69 3.71 0.90 2.63
C MET A 69 2.71 -0.25 2.81
N ILE A 70 3.08 -1.50 2.56
CA ILE A 70 2.23 -2.65 2.92
C ILE A 70 2.57 -3.17 4.32
N THR A 71 1.67 -3.94 4.93
CA THR A 71 1.92 -4.74 6.14
C THR A 71 0.89 -5.86 6.27
N VAL A 72 1.31 -7.09 6.59
CA VAL A 72 0.44 -8.23 6.90
C VAL A 72 0.47 -8.50 8.40
N ASP A 73 1.63 -8.84 8.95
CA ASP A 73 1.82 -9.34 10.32
C ASP A 73 2.72 -8.46 11.20
N GLY A 74 3.48 -7.56 10.60
CA GLY A 74 4.37 -6.66 11.34
C GLY A 74 5.82 -7.13 11.40
N ASP A 75 6.12 -8.31 10.85
CA ASP A 75 7.46 -8.90 10.84
C ASP A 75 8.20 -8.59 9.53
N GLN A 76 9.49 -8.24 9.62
CA GLN A 76 10.35 -7.93 8.48
C GLN A 76 11.25 -9.15 8.17
N SER A 77 11.32 -9.62 6.92
CA SER A 77 12.24 -10.70 6.54
C SER A 77 13.66 -10.22 6.29
N THR A 78 14.51 -11.21 6.07
CA THR A 78 15.94 -11.16 5.85
C THR A 78 16.33 -11.18 4.36
N ASN A 79 15.39 -11.38 3.42
CA ASN A 79 15.70 -11.79 2.04
C ASN A 79 15.10 -10.87 0.95
N ASP A 80 14.89 -9.61 1.30
CA ASP A 80 13.98 -8.74 0.56
C ASP A 80 14.67 -8.10 -0.64
N PHE A 81 14.07 -8.22 -1.83
CA PHE A 81 14.68 -7.63 -3.01
C PHE A 81 13.69 -7.28 -4.13
N VAL A 82 13.96 -6.15 -4.77
CA VAL A 82 13.25 -5.69 -5.96
C VAL A 82 14.27 -5.41 -7.05
N VAL A 83 14.05 -5.95 -8.24
CA VAL A 83 14.87 -5.67 -9.42
C VAL A 83 14.04 -5.08 -10.55
N CYS A 84 14.62 -4.12 -11.25
CA CYS A 84 14.06 -3.58 -12.49
C CYS A 84 15.10 -3.67 -13.61
N LEU A 85 14.75 -4.34 -14.71
CA LEU A 85 15.60 -4.56 -15.87
C LEU A 85 15.04 -3.78 -17.07
N ALA A 86 15.85 -2.92 -17.66
CA ALA A 86 15.49 -2.10 -18.83
C ALA A 86 16.41 -2.43 -20.02
N ASN A 87 15.83 -2.81 -21.16
CA ASN A 87 16.60 -3.29 -22.32
C ASN A 87 16.65 -2.32 -23.51
N GLY A 88 15.91 -1.21 -23.49
CA GLY A 88 15.91 -0.19 -24.53
C GLY A 88 15.25 -0.56 -25.86
N GLN A 89 14.58 -1.72 -25.97
CA GLN A 89 14.00 -2.19 -27.23
C GLN A 89 12.85 -1.34 -27.77
N ALA A 90 12.19 -0.52 -26.93
CA ALA A 90 11.18 0.43 -27.38
C ALA A 90 11.77 1.52 -28.29
N ARG A 91 13.08 1.78 -28.21
CA ARG A 91 13.79 2.82 -28.96
C ARG A 91 13.16 4.22 -28.83
N ASN A 92 12.57 4.52 -27.68
CA ASN A 92 12.17 5.87 -27.31
C ASN A 92 13.40 6.77 -27.11
N SER A 93 13.20 8.09 -27.11
CA SER A 93 14.24 9.05 -26.68
C SER A 93 14.73 8.70 -25.28
N THR A 94 16.04 8.78 -25.06
CA THR A 94 16.64 8.39 -23.77
C THR A 94 16.02 9.18 -22.61
N ILE A 95 15.36 8.45 -21.70
CA ILE A 95 14.73 9.02 -20.51
C ILE A 95 15.82 9.44 -19.53
N ARG A 96 15.76 10.69 -19.07
CA ARG A 96 16.70 11.29 -18.11
C ARG A 96 15.92 11.93 -16.98
N GLU A 97 16.54 12.02 -15.80
CA GLU A 97 15.92 12.73 -14.69
C GLU A 97 15.52 14.16 -15.09
N GLY A 98 14.29 14.55 -14.76
CA GLY A 98 13.74 15.87 -15.10
C GLY A 98 13.10 15.98 -16.48
N SER A 99 13.18 14.95 -17.34
CA SER A 99 12.43 14.95 -18.61
C SER A 99 10.94 14.64 -18.38
N PRO A 100 10.04 15.09 -19.27
CA PRO A 100 8.62 14.72 -19.19
C PRO A 100 8.40 13.20 -19.19
N GLU A 101 9.17 12.47 -19.99
CA GLU A 101 9.12 11.01 -20.07
C GLU A 101 9.57 10.34 -18.77
N PHE A 102 10.43 10.99 -17.98
CA PHE A 102 10.81 10.48 -16.67
C PHE A 102 9.66 10.56 -15.66
N VAL A 103 8.85 11.61 -15.74
CA VAL A 103 7.65 11.74 -14.90
C VAL A 103 6.67 10.62 -15.26
N GLU A 104 6.33 10.50 -16.54
CA GLU A 104 5.44 9.45 -17.07
C GLU A 104 5.92 8.04 -16.71
N PHE A 105 7.22 7.75 -16.91
CA PHE A 105 7.80 6.45 -16.56
C PHE A 105 7.72 6.19 -15.05
N SER A 106 8.00 7.21 -14.23
CA SER A 106 7.98 7.07 -12.77
C SER A 106 6.56 6.82 -12.25
N GLU A 107 5.55 7.48 -12.83
CA GLU A 107 4.14 7.27 -12.49
C GLU A 107 3.68 5.87 -12.90
N SER A 108 3.99 5.46 -14.13
CA SER A 108 3.73 4.10 -14.61
C SER A 108 4.41 3.04 -13.74
N LEU A 109 5.69 3.23 -13.39
CA LEU A 109 6.41 2.28 -12.53
C LEU A 109 5.82 2.23 -11.12
N LEU A 110 5.45 3.38 -10.56
CA LEU A 110 4.76 3.47 -9.26
C LEU A 110 3.42 2.73 -9.29
N GLU A 111 2.63 2.89 -10.34
CA GLU A 111 1.35 2.19 -10.52
C GLU A 111 1.57 0.66 -10.52
N ALA A 112 2.52 0.16 -11.31
CA ALA A 112 2.84 -1.27 -11.35
C ALA A 112 3.21 -1.79 -9.95
N CYS A 113 4.05 -1.06 -9.23
CA CYS A 113 4.48 -1.47 -7.90
C CYS A 113 3.34 -1.37 -6.87
N CYS A 114 2.46 -0.37 -6.97
CA CYS A 114 1.27 -0.22 -6.12
C CYS A 114 0.25 -1.35 -6.36
N LEU A 115 0.01 -1.74 -7.61
CA LEU A 115 -0.86 -2.86 -7.94
C LEU A 115 -0.33 -4.17 -7.34
N LEU A 116 0.96 -4.45 -7.50
CA LEU A 116 1.59 -5.62 -6.89
C LEU A 116 1.56 -5.57 -5.36
N ALA A 117 1.83 -4.41 -4.76
CA ALA A 117 1.74 -4.20 -3.32
C ALA A 117 0.32 -4.51 -2.78
N LYS A 118 -0.71 -4.02 -3.48
CA LYS A 118 -2.12 -4.31 -3.18
C LYS A 118 -2.45 -5.79 -3.30
N MET A 119 -1.93 -6.48 -4.32
CA MET A 119 -2.09 -7.93 -4.49
C MET A 119 -1.41 -8.72 -3.36
N ILE A 120 -0.21 -8.31 -2.91
CA ILE A 120 0.48 -8.91 -1.76
C ILE A 120 -0.35 -8.74 -0.49
N ALA A 121 -0.79 -7.51 -0.19
CA ALA A 121 -1.58 -7.23 1.00
C ALA A 121 -2.92 -8.00 1.00
N GLY A 122 -3.59 -8.10 -0.15
CA GLY A 122 -4.84 -8.85 -0.28
C GLY A 122 -4.66 -10.37 -0.24
N ASP A 123 -3.47 -10.87 -0.58
CA ASP A 123 -3.11 -12.29 -0.49
C ASP A 123 -2.31 -12.63 0.78
N GLY A 124 -2.43 -11.81 1.82
CA GLY A 124 -1.85 -12.10 3.13
C GLY A 124 -2.28 -13.47 3.64
N GLU A 125 -1.42 -14.15 4.41
CA GLU A 125 -1.75 -15.45 4.98
C GLU A 125 -3.05 -15.40 5.81
N GLY A 126 -4.01 -16.25 5.46
CA GLY A 126 -5.34 -16.27 6.08
C GLY A 126 -6.22 -15.04 5.81
N ALA A 127 -5.75 -14.06 5.02
CA ALA A 127 -6.52 -12.85 4.74
C ALA A 127 -7.78 -13.14 3.92
N THR A 128 -8.88 -12.49 4.31
CA THR A 128 -10.15 -12.51 3.56
C THR A 128 -10.51 -11.14 2.99
N LYS A 129 -9.95 -10.07 3.54
CA LYS A 129 -10.22 -8.69 3.13
C LYS A 129 -8.93 -7.85 3.14
N ARG A 130 -8.82 -6.91 2.19
CA ARG A 130 -7.75 -5.91 2.13
C ARG A 130 -8.24 -4.56 2.64
N MET A 131 -7.41 -3.87 3.41
CA MET A 131 -7.64 -2.48 3.79
C MET A 131 -6.67 -1.54 3.08
N GLU A 132 -7.17 -0.38 2.67
CA GLU A 132 -6.37 0.77 2.21
C GLU A 132 -6.52 1.90 3.22
N VAL A 133 -5.43 2.25 3.91
CA VAL A 133 -5.41 3.32 4.92
C VAL A 133 -4.84 4.58 4.30
N ILE A 134 -5.67 5.59 4.13
CA ILE A 134 -5.29 6.90 3.61
C ILE A 134 -5.18 7.86 4.78
N VAL A 135 -3.98 8.42 4.99
CA VAL A 135 -3.76 9.49 5.97
C VAL A 135 -3.44 10.78 5.23
N GLU A 136 -4.19 11.82 5.51
CA GLU A 136 -3.98 13.17 4.98
C GLU A 136 -4.02 14.21 6.11
N GLY A 137 -3.68 15.45 5.78
CA GLY A 137 -3.67 16.53 6.76
C GLY A 137 -2.61 16.37 7.84
N ALA A 138 -1.63 15.47 7.71
CA ALA A 138 -0.63 15.26 8.75
C ALA A 138 0.40 16.39 8.78
N TRP A 139 1.05 16.58 9.93
CA TRP A 139 2.11 17.60 10.06
C TRP A 139 3.22 17.40 9.03
N SER A 140 3.60 16.15 8.75
CA SER A 140 4.60 15.81 7.74
C SER A 140 4.24 14.52 7.00
N LYS A 141 4.83 14.31 5.81
CA LYS A 141 4.72 13.03 5.09
C LYS A 141 5.22 11.85 5.94
N LYS A 142 6.29 12.06 6.74
CA LYS A 142 6.82 11.05 7.66
C LYS A 142 5.78 10.66 8.72
N ASP A 143 5.04 11.62 9.26
CA ASP A 143 3.96 11.36 10.22
C ASP A 143 2.80 10.60 9.57
N ALA A 144 2.36 11.04 8.38
CA ALA A 144 1.31 10.35 7.63
C ALA A 144 1.69 8.88 7.39
N ARG A 145 2.92 8.61 6.96
CA ARG A 145 3.41 7.22 6.72
C ARG A 145 3.38 6.39 7.99
N ARG A 146 3.84 6.94 9.12
CA ARG A 146 3.83 6.22 10.41
C ARG A 146 2.42 5.88 10.85
N ILE A 147 1.48 6.84 10.76
CA ILE A 147 0.08 6.63 11.14
C ILE A 147 -0.57 5.59 10.20
N ALA A 148 -0.40 5.73 8.89
CA ALA A 148 -1.02 4.83 7.91
C ALA A 148 -0.58 3.38 8.15
N LYS A 149 0.73 3.14 8.29
CA LYS A 149 1.26 1.80 8.61
C LYS A 149 0.82 1.30 9.98
N LYS A 150 0.76 2.18 11.00
CA LYS A 150 0.34 1.81 12.36
C LYS A 150 -1.10 1.32 12.41
N ILE A 151 -2.00 1.96 11.66
CA ILE A 151 -3.41 1.54 11.54
C ILE A 151 -3.49 0.22 10.77
N ALA A 152 -2.84 0.14 9.60
CA ALA A 152 -2.86 -1.05 8.75
C ALA A 152 -2.31 -2.30 9.45
N GLY A 153 -1.32 -2.13 10.34
CA GLY A 153 -0.69 -3.22 11.11
C GLY A 153 -1.24 -3.41 12.53
N SER A 154 -2.30 -2.70 12.94
CA SER A 154 -2.85 -2.84 14.30
C SER A 154 -3.69 -4.10 14.43
N ASN A 155 -3.26 -5.06 15.26
CA ASN A 155 -4.02 -6.30 15.50
C ASN A 155 -5.48 -6.06 15.90
N LEU A 156 -5.75 -5.03 16.70
CA LEU A 156 -7.12 -4.68 17.07
C LEU A 156 -7.94 -4.19 15.87
N VAL A 157 -7.36 -3.36 15.00
CA VAL A 157 -8.02 -2.90 13.77
C VAL A 157 -8.24 -4.07 12.82
N LYS A 158 -7.20 -4.87 12.58
CA LYS A 158 -7.24 -6.06 11.71
C LYS A 158 -8.28 -7.09 12.18
N ALA A 159 -8.37 -7.36 13.47
CA ALA A 159 -9.36 -8.28 14.04
C ALA A 159 -10.79 -7.70 13.99
N ALA A 160 -10.97 -6.39 14.22
CA ALA A 160 -12.28 -5.76 14.05
C ALA A 160 -12.74 -5.83 12.59
N PHE A 161 -11.82 -5.62 11.64
CA PHE A 161 -12.09 -5.69 10.21
C PHE A 161 -12.47 -7.10 9.74
N ALA A 162 -11.80 -8.14 10.27
CA ALA A 162 -12.17 -9.54 10.04
C ALA A 162 -13.65 -9.78 10.35
N GLY A 163 -14.11 -9.33 11.52
CA GLY A 163 -15.49 -9.45 11.97
C GLY A 163 -16.48 -8.42 11.40
N SER A 164 -16.09 -7.61 10.42
CA SER A 164 -16.88 -6.49 9.90
C SER A 164 -17.37 -5.52 10.99
N TRP A 165 -16.65 -5.40 12.11
CA TRP A 165 -17.07 -4.62 13.26
C TRP A 165 -16.66 -3.14 13.12
N PRO A 166 -17.61 -2.19 13.11
CA PRO A 166 -17.32 -0.76 12.90
C PRO A 166 -16.70 -0.05 14.10
N ASN A 167 -15.51 -0.50 14.50
CA ASN A 167 -14.81 0.07 15.65
C ASN A 167 -13.81 1.15 15.24
N TRP A 168 -14.31 2.36 15.04
CA TRP A 168 -13.47 3.53 14.81
C TRP A 168 -12.60 3.91 16.02
N GLY A 169 -12.99 3.51 17.23
CA GLY A 169 -12.19 3.70 18.44
C GLY A 169 -10.84 3.00 18.37
N ARG A 170 -10.78 1.79 17.80
CA ARG A 170 -9.53 1.06 17.55
C ARG A 170 -8.65 1.74 16.50
N ILE A 171 -9.26 2.38 15.50
CA ILE A 171 -8.53 3.22 14.52
C ILE A 171 -7.93 4.45 15.24
N ALA A 172 -8.73 5.14 16.03
CA ALA A 172 -8.28 6.30 16.81
C ALA A 172 -7.14 5.93 17.78
N ALA A 173 -7.23 4.79 18.46
CA ALA A 173 -6.16 4.28 19.33
C ALA A 173 -4.87 3.98 18.54
N ALA A 174 -4.98 3.40 17.34
CA ALA A 174 -3.84 3.17 16.46
C ALA A 174 -3.20 4.50 16.00
N CYS A 175 -4.00 5.50 15.64
CA CYS A 175 -3.52 6.86 15.35
C CYS A 175 -2.73 7.45 16.52
N GLY A 176 -3.29 7.40 17.73
CA GLY A 176 -2.67 7.96 18.93
C GLY A 176 -1.35 7.29 19.32
N SER A 177 -1.22 5.99 19.04
CA SER A 177 0.00 5.22 19.32
C SER A 177 1.09 5.32 18.24
N ALA A 178 0.85 6.02 17.14
CA ALA A 178 1.80 6.16 16.03
C ALA A 178 3.00 7.09 16.34
N SER A 179 3.08 7.64 17.56
CA SER A 179 4.11 8.60 17.98
C SER A 179 4.24 9.80 17.03
N ALA A 180 3.10 10.25 16.50
CA ALA A 180 2.94 11.36 15.58
C ALA A 180 2.03 12.44 16.19
N ARG A 181 2.15 13.68 15.70
CA ARG A 181 1.26 14.77 16.14
C ARG A 181 -0.17 14.45 15.71
N CYS A 182 -1.07 14.39 16.69
CA CYS A 182 -2.48 14.10 16.47
C CYS A 182 -3.33 14.85 17.53
N ASP A 183 -4.12 15.83 17.11
CA ASP A 183 -5.17 16.45 17.93
C ASP A 183 -6.52 15.81 17.60
N PHE A 184 -7.00 14.96 18.51
CA PHE A 184 -8.27 14.24 18.34
C PHE A 184 -9.48 15.16 18.27
N ARG A 185 -9.38 16.43 18.69
CA ARG A 185 -10.50 17.39 18.54
C ARG A 185 -10.69 17.86 17.11
N ARG A 186 -9.76 17.55 16.19
CA ARG A 186 -9.77 18.01 14.80
C ARG A 186 -9.82 16.89 13.77
N ILE A 187 -9.41 15.67 14.15
CA ILE A 187 -9.33 14.51 13.26
C ILE A 187 -10.70 14.14 12.69
N ARG A 188 -10.72 13.78 11.41
CA ARG A 188 -11.86 13.12 10.78
C ARG A 188 -11.47 11.68 10.42
N ILE A 189 -12.30 10.71 10.81
CA ILE A 189 -12.15 9.30 10.46
C ILE A 189 -13.34 8.90 9.61
N SER A 190 -13.07 8.29 8.46
CA SER A 190 -14.08 7.73 7.56
C SER A 190 -13.76 6.29 7.21
N ILE A 191 -14.78 5.47 7.03
CA ILE A 191 -14.68 4.08 6.58
C ILE A 191 -15.60 3.96 5.36
N GLY A 192 -15.02 3.65 4.19
CA GLY A 192 -15.69 3.82 2.91
C GLY A 192 -16.20 5.26 2.75
N SER A 193 -17.50 5.41 2.47
CA SER A 193 -18.16 6.70 2.33
C SER A 193 -18.67 7.29 3.66
N HIS A 194 -18.59 6.55 4.76
CA HIS A 194 -19.19 6.94 6.05
C HIS A 194 -18.19 7.68 6.93
N VAL A 195 -18.56 8.87 7.39
CA VAL A 195 -17.83 9.58 8.45
C VAL A 195 -18.29 9.02 9.80
N VAL A 196 -17.34 8.51 10.59
CA VAL A 196 -17.59 7.87 11.88
C VAL A 196 -17.11 8.72 13.07
N TYR A 197 -16.21 9.68 12.80
CA TYR A 197 -15.68 10.61 13.78
C TYR A 197 -15.24 11.90 13.07
N ASP A 198 -15.57 13.07 13.62
CA ASP A 198 -15.11 14.38 13.14
C ASP A 198 -14.96 15.35 14.31
N GLY A 199 -13.81 15.30 15.00
CA GLY A 199 -13.56 15.98 16.27
C GLY A 199 -14.38 15.48 17.46
N ALA A 200 -15.48 14.77 17.19
CA ALA A 200 -16.34 14.06 18.12
C ALA A 200 -16.99 12.85 17.38
N PRO A 201 -17.55 11.87 18.11
CA PRO A 201 -18.31 10.78 17.49
C PRO A 201 -19.45 11.33 16.62
N VAL A 202 -19.59 10.78 15.42
CA VAL A 202 -20.66 11.14 14.47
C VAL A 202 -21.69 10.01 14.45
N GLN A 203 -22.98 10.35 14.31
CA GLN A 203 -24.03 9.35 14.14
C GLN A 203 -23.95 8.74 12.74
N TYR A 204 -23.95 7.42 12.65
CA TYR A 204 -23.97 6.66 11.40
C TYR A 204 -24.90 5.44 11.55
N CYS A 205 -25.37 4.89 10.44
CA CYS A 205 -26.09 3.63 10.41
C CYS A 205 -25.10 2.47 10.57
N GLU A 206 -25.21 1.71 11.66
CA GLU A 206 -24.29 0.60 11.94
C GLU A 206 -24.41 -0.50 10.88
N ASP A 207 -25.62 -0.80 10.41
CA ASP A 207 -25.86 -1.84 9.41
C ASP A 207 -25.24 -1.48 8.06
N ASP A 208 -25.37 -0.23 7.62
CA ASP A 208 -24.76 0.23 6.37
C ASP A 208 -23.23 0.12 6.45
N LEU A 209 -22.66 0.55 7.57
CA LEU A 209 -21.22 0.50 7.78
C LEU A 209 -20.69 -0.94 7.90
N ARG A 210 -21.46 -1.86 8.50
CA ARG A 210 -21.16 -3.30 8.51
C ARG A 210 -21.19 -3.89 7.10
N ARG A 211 -22.10 -3.45 6.23
CA ARG A 211 -22.12 -3.86 4.81
C ARG A 211 -20.85 -3.39 4.10
N THR A 212 -20.45 -2.12 4.26
CA THR A 212 -19.17 -1.62 3.73
C THR A 212 -17.99 -2.43 4.25
N LEU A 213 -17.92 -2.70 5.56
CA LEU A 213 -16.83 -3.48 6.17
C LEU A 213 -16.82 -4.96 5.77
N SER A 214 -17.89 -5.45 5.15
CA SER A 214 -17.98 -6.83 4.64
C SER A 214 -17.47 -6.97 3.21
N GLU A 215 -17.17 -5.85 2.54
CA GLU A 215 -16.53 -5.85 1.23
C GLU A 215 -15.10 -6.40 1.30
N LYS A 216 -14.61 -6.93 0.17
CA LYS A 216 -13.25 -7.49 0.08
C LYS A 216 -12.16 -6.41 0.16
N GLU A 217 -12.49 -5.17 -0.20
CA GLU A 217 -11.56 -4.05 -0.23
C GLU A 217 -12.21 -2.84 0.43
N VAL A 218 -11.63 -2.34 1.52
CA VAL A 218 -12.23 -1.21 2.26
C VAL A 218 -11.21 -0.10 2.49
N VAL A 219 -11.64 1.13 2.24
CA VAL A 219 -10.82 2.33 2.45
C VAL A 219 -11.10 2.90 3.85
N PHE A 220 -10.03 3.14 4.60
CA PHE A 220 -10.03 3.80 5.89
C PHE A 220 -9.32 5.14 5.73
N LYS A 221 -10.08 6.24 5.79
CA LYS A 221 -9.56 7.58 5.56
C LYS A 221 -9.45 8.38 6.86
N ILE A 222 -8.26 8.90 7.13
CA ILE A 222 -7.95 9.69 8.31
C ILE A 222 -7.41 11.05 7.85
N ASP A 223 -8.15 12.13 8.16
CA ASP A 223 -7.69 13.50 7.94
C ASP A 223 -7.34 14.14 9.30
N LEU A 224 -6.07 14.45 9.50
CA LEU A 224 -5.57 15.03 10.75
C LEU A 224 -5.76 16.56 10.84
N LYS A 225 -6.01 17.26 9.72
CA LYS A 225 -6.17 18.72 9.64
C LYS A 225 -5.08 19.54 10.36
N GLN A 226 -3.83 19.11 10.23
CA GLN A 226 -2.65 19.63 10.95
C GLN A 226 -1.46 19.98 10.04
N GLY A 227 -1.56 19.77 8.72
CA GLY A 227 -0.50 20.07 7.76
C GLY A 227 -0.82 19.50 6.38
N ASN A 228 0.22 19.35 5.54
CA ASN A 228 0.09 18.89 4.14
C ASN A 228 0.63 17.46 3.92
N GLY A 229 0.96 16.74 4.99
CA GLY A 229 1.45 15.39 4.93
C GLY A 229 0.38 14.41 4.48
N ARG A 230 0.71 13.57 3.50
CA ARG A 230 -0.16 12.51 2.98
C ARG A 230 0.62 11.21 2.78
N ALA A 231 -0.02 10.10 3.07
CA ALA A 231 0.49 8.76 2.78
C ALA A 231 -0.66 7.76 2.65
N VAL A 232 -0.40 6.67 1.94
CA VAL A 232 -1.31 5.52 1.83
C VAL A 232 -0.56 4.28 2.29
N ALA A 233 -1.21 3.42 3.06
CA ALA A 233 -0.71 2.10 3.43
C ALA A 233 -1.75 1.03 3.10
N TRP A 234 -1.30 -0.21 2.92
CA TRP A 234 -2.19 -1.35 2.71
C TRP A 234 -1.92 -2.44 3.72
N GLY A 235 -2.97 -3.14 4.11
CA GLY A 235 -2.87 -4.35 4.90
C GLY A 235 -4.08 -5.25 4.68
N CYS A 236 -4.22 -6.25 5.53
CA CYS A 236 -5.34 -7.18 5.53
C CYS A 236 -5.96 -7.31 6.92
N ASP A 237 -7.07 -8.00 7.01
CA ASP A 237 -7.64 -8.47 8.26
C ASP A 237 -6.71 -9.46 9.02
N LEU A 238 -7.05 -9.79 10.27
CA LEU A 238 -6.38 -10.81 11.08
C LEU A 238 -7.40 -11.90 11.40
N THR A 239 -7.16 -13.10 10.91
CA THR A 239 -8.10 -14.22 10.98
C THR A 239 -7.53 -15.39 11.79
N GLU A 240 -8.37 -16.33 12.17
CA GLU A 240 -7.94 -17.59 12.79
C GLU A 240 -7.08 -18.43 11.83
N ASP A 241 -7.35 -18.34 10.53
CA ASP A 241 -6.57 -19.02 9.48
C ASP A 241 -5.11 -18.57 9.47
N TYR A 242 -4.82 -17.29 9.72
CA TYR A 242 -3.44 -16.81 9.87
C TYR A 242 -2.71 -17.58 10.98
N VAL A 243 -3.36 -17.76 12.14
CA VAL A 243 -2.79 -18.51 13.27
C VAL A 243 -2.60 -19.97 12.90
N ARG A 244 -3.59 -20.60 12.26
CA ARG A 244 -3.52 -22.00 11.83
C ARG A 244 -2.36 -22.24 10.85
N ILE A 245 -2.20 -21.37 9.84
CA ILE A 245 -1.12 -21.47 8.85
C ILE A 245 0.26 -21.36 9.51
N ASN A 246 0.39 -20.52 10.54
CA ASN A 246 1.69 -20.23 11.15
C ASN A 246 2.02 -21.08 12.39
N MET A 247 1.07 -21.85 12.93
CA MET A 247 1.31 -22.76 14.06
C MET A 247 1.71 -24.18 13.63
N GLU A 248 1.36 -24.57 12.40
CA GLU A 248 1.71 -25.86 11.82
C GLU A 248 2.93 -25.70 10.91
N LYS A 249 3.91 -26.60 11.03
CA LYS A 249 4.98 -26.69 10.02
C LYS A 249 4.40 -27.37 8.78
N GLU A 250 4.43 -26.68 7.63
CA GLU A 250 4.53 -27.39 6.34
C GLU A 250 5.87 -28.14 6.23
#